data_AF-A0A1L9RSK2-F1
#
_entry.id   AF-A0A1L9RSK2-F1
#
_cell.length_a   1.000
_cell.length_b   1.000
_cell.length_c   1.000
_cell.angle_alpha   90.00
_cell.angle_beta   90.00
_cell.angle_gamma   90.00
#
_symmetry.space_group_name_H-M   'P 1'
#
loop_
_entity.id
_entity.type
_entity.pdbx_description
1 polymer ?
#
loop_
_entity_poly.entity_id
_entity_poly.type
_entity_poly.pdbx_seq_one_letter_code
_entity_poly.pdbx_strand_id
1 'polypeptide(L)'
;MPWKTALSELAQVVRNNVEKVTKILPDNLTTRSNAVKTVDLRVDVHQSSKDPNRAVAKIQANAQAKDSAVKDYIKSGNKGGGHKGTHKNIAEIPFDRTSFDVDDFTSKIENARK
;
A
#
# COMPACT_ATOMS: atom_id res chain seq x y z
N MET A 1 -2.88 18.96 6.09
CA MET A 1 -3.59 17.75 6.53
C MET A 1 -2.57 16.83 7.14
N PRO A 2 -2.88 16.16 8.27
CA PRO A 2 -2.02 15.09 8.76
C PRO A 2 -1.89 14.06 7.62
N TRP A 3 -0.74 13.40 7.48
CA TRP A 3 -0.45 12.38 6.44
C TRP A 3 -0.19 12.88 5.02
N LYS A 4 -0.48 14.15 4.67
CA LYS A 4 -0.33 14.63 3.29
C LYS A 4 1.07 14.35 2.72
N THR A 5 2.11 14.67 3.47
CA THR A 5 3.50 14.46 3.04
C THR A 5 3.81 12.97 2.84
N ALA A 6 3.45 12.11 3.80
CA ALA A 6 3.70 10.67 3.72
C ALA A 6 2.95 10.00 2.55
N LEU A 7 1.71 10.42 2.29
CA LEU A 7 0.89 9.91 1.18
C LEU A 7 1.42 10.39 -0.17
N SER A 8 1.78 11.67 -0.31
CA SER A 8 2.38 12.19 -1.55
C SER A 8 3.76 11.58 -1.82
N GLU A 9 4.58 11.34 -0.79
CA GLU A 9 5.86 10.63 -0.96
C GLU A 9 5.62 9.19 -1.47
N LEU A 10 4.66 8.47 -0.87
CA LEU A 10 4.31 7.12 -1.33
C LEU A 10 3.80 7.14 -2.77
N ALA A 11 2.93 8.07 -3.12
CA ALA A 11 2.42 8.24 -4.48
C ALA A 11 3.55 8.49 -5.49
N GLN A 12 4.53 9.32 -5.13
CA GLN A 12 5.70 9.57 -5.98
C GLN A 12 6.57 8.33 -6.15
N VAL A 13 6.83 7.58 -5.08
CA VAL A 13 7.61 6.32 -5.18
C VAL A 13 6.86 5.29 -6.03
N VAL A 14 5.53 5.20 -5.92
CA VAL A 14 4.71 4.34 -6.79
C VAL A 14 4.81 4.76 -8.25
N ARG A 15 4.70 6.06 -8.56
CA ARG A 15 4.87 6.59 -9.92
C ARG A 15 6.24 6.22 -10.50
N ASN A 16 7.28 6.22 -9.68
CA ASN A 16 8.63 5.84 -10.09
C ASN A 16 8.85 4.32 -10.20
N ASN A 17 7.90 3.49 -9.71
CA ASN A 17 8.02 2.02 -9.63
C ASN A 17 6.77 1.31 -10.17
N VAL A 18 6.12 1.87 -11.20
CA VAL A 18 4.88 1.33 -11.78
C VAL A 18 5.02 -0.14 -12.18
N GLU A 19 6.15 -0.50 -12.79
CA GLU A 19 6.45 -1.88 -13.19
C GLU A 19 6.30 -2.87 -12.03
N LYS A 20 6.68 -2.48 -10.81
CA LYS A 20 6.61 -3.34 -9.63
C LYS A 20 5.17 -3.54 -9.15
N VAL A 21 4.34 -2.51 -9.34
CA VAL A 21 2.92 -2.53 -8.99
C VAL A 21 2.12 -3.38 -9.98
N THR A 22 2.44 -3.25 -11.28
CA THR A 22 1.70 -3.93 -12.36
C THR A 22 2.23 -5.31 -12.69
N LYS A 23 3.43 -5.68 -12.21
CA LYS A 23 4.01 -7.02 -12.46
C LYS A 23 3.05 -8.14 -12.04
N ILE A 24 2.78 -9.03 -12.99
CA ILE A 24 2.14 -10.32 -12.71
C ILE A 24 3.16 -11.22 -12.04
N LEU A 25 2.76 -11.80 -10.91
CA LEU A 25 3.59 -12.66 -10.11
C LEU A 25 3.43 -14.12 -10.54
N PRO A 26 4.54 -14.89 -10.59
CA PRO A 26 4.50 -16.32 -10.88
C PRO A 26 3.57 -17.10 -9.95
N ASP A 27 2.93 -18.13 -10.50
CA ASP A 27 1.95 -18.93 -9.77
C ASP A 27 2.55 -19.77 -8.63
N ASN A 28 3.86 -20.03 -8.68
CA ASN A 28 4.60 -20.85 -7.71
C ASN A 28 5.02 -20.11 -6.44
N LEU A 29 4.66 -18.84 -6.27
CA LEU A 29 4.96 -18.09 -5.04
C LEU A 29 3.98 -18.44 -3.92
N THR A 30 4.51 -18.73 -2.73
CA THR A 30 3.73 -18.94 -1.49
C THR A 30 2.88 -17.72 -1.13
N THR A 31 3.30 -16.52 -1.53
CA THR A 31 2.51 -15.29 -1.41
C THR A 31 2.67 -14.48 -2.68
N ARG A 32 1.56 -14.25 -3.40
CA ARG A 32 1.56 -13.46 -4.64
C ARG A 32 1.40 -11.97 -4.32
N SER A 33 2.40 -11.43 -3.61
CA SER A 33 2.42 -10.02 -3.24
C SER A 33 3.72 -9.30 -3.60
N ASN A 34 3.60 -8.04 -4.04
CA ASN A 34 4.72 -7.12 -4.25
C ASN A 34 4.51 -5.85 -3.45
N ALA A 35 5.58 -5.32 -2.84
CA ALA A 35 5.49 -4.09 -2.06
C ALA A 35 6.36 -2.95 -2.60
N VAL A 36 5.80 -1.75 -2.65
CA VAL A 36 6.49 -0.47 -2.82
C VAL A 36 6.43 0.26 -1.48
N LYS A 37 7.56 0.69 -0.93
CA LYS A 37 7.66 1.18 0.45
C LYS A 37 8.37 2.52 0.56
N THR A 38 7.88 3.37 1.45
CA THR A 38 8.60 4.49 2.06
C THR A 38 8.94 4.13 3.51
N VAL A 39 9.52 5.06 4.27
CA VAL A 39 9.71 4.88 5.72
C VAL A 39 8.36 4.77 6.42
N ASP A 40 7.43 5.65 6.09
CA ASP A 40 6.16 5.79 6.79
C ASP A 40 5.08 4.82 6.32
N LEU A 41 4.99 4.61 5.01
CA LEU A 41 3.89 3.88 4.39
C LEU A 41 4.39 2.85 3.39
N ARG A 42 3.47 2.00 2.92
CA ARG A 42 3.73 1.10 1.79
C ARG A 42 2.44 0.80 1.03
N VAL A 43 2.60 0.45 -0.24
CA VAL A 43 1.59 -0.25 -1.03
C VAL A 43 2.01 -1.71 -1.13
N ASP A 44 1.17 -2.61 -0.65
CA ASP A 44 1.33 -4.05 -0.79
C ASP A 44 0.27 -4.59 -1.77
N VAL A 45 0.71 -5.04 -2.95
CA VAL A 45 -0.13 -5.43 -4.07
C VAL A 45 -0.35 -6.94 -4.01
N HIS A 46 -1.60 -7.36 -3.80
CA HIS A 46 -2.02 -8.74 -3.72
C HIS A 46 -2.65 -9.15 -5.05
N GLN A 47 -2.07 -10.12 -5.75
CA GLN A 47 -2.64 -10.67 -6.98
C GLN A 47 -3.84 -11.57 -6.68
N SER A 48 -4.89 -11.44 -7.49
CA SER A 48 -6.05 -12.35 -7.43
C SER A 48 -5.64 -13.77 -7.83
N SER A 49 -6.08 -14.76 -7.07
CA SER A 49 -5.88 -16.18 -7.40
C SER A 49 -6.74 -16.66 -8.57
N LYS A 50 -7.81 -15.93 -8.91
CA LYS A 50 -8.74 -16.27 -9.99
C LYS A 50 -8.37 -15.62 -11.32
N ASP A 51 -7.69 -14.48 -11.27
CA ASP A 51 -7.37 -13.67 -12.44
C ASP A 51 -6.05 -12.92 -12.21
N PRO A 52 -4.96 -13.28 -12.92
CA PRO A 52 -3.66 -12.65 -12.74
C PRO A 52 -3.64 -11.17 -13.14
N ASN A 53 -4.60 -10.71 -13.96
CA ASN A 53 -4.71 -9.30 -14.34
C ASN A 53 -5.33 -8.45 -13.24
N ARG A 54 -6.07 -9.03 -12.29
CA ARG A 54 -6.67 -8.31 -11.16
C ARG A 54 -5.77 -8.30 -9.94
N ALA A 55 -5.71 -7.17 -9.26
CA ALA A 55 -5.01 -7.03 -7.98
C ALA A 55 -5.73 -6.09 -7.01
N VAL A 56 -5.37 -6.23 -5.75
CA VAL A 56 -5.74 -5.30 -4.68
C VAL A 56 -4.47 -4.72 -4.08
N ALA A 57 -4.31 -3.41 -4.19
CA ALA A 57 -3.24 -2.67 -3.52
C ALA A 57 -3.70 -2.26 -2.12
N LYS A 58 -3.02 -2.77 -1.09
CA LYS A 58 -3.24 -2.40 0.31
C LYS A 58 -2.31 -1.27 0.67
N ILE A 59 -2.85 -0.10 0.95
CA ILE A 59 -2.10 1.03 1.50
C ILE A 59 -1.98 0.79 3.00
N GLN A 60 -0.76 0.76 3.50
CA GLN A 60 -0.47 0.36 4.86
C GLN A 60 0.47 1.35 5.54
N ALA A 61 0.22 1.63 6.82
CA ALA A 61 1.17 2.32 7.67
C ALA A 61 2.23 1.33 8.17
N ASN A 62 3.48 1.77 8.25
CA ASN A 62 4.61 0.99 8.76
C ASN A 62 4.79 1.21 10.26
N ALA A 63 5.10 0.15 11.01
CA ALA A 63 5.40 0.28 12.44
C ALA A 63 6.64 1.14 12.73
N GLN A 64 7.55 1.26 11.76
CA GLN A 64 8.76 2.08 11.84
C GLN A 64 8.58 3.51 11.27
N ALA A 65 7.34 3.94 11.05
CA ALA A 65 7.06 5.29 10.58
C ALA A 65 7.78 6.35 11.43
N LYS A 66 8.22 7.43 10.81
CA LYS A 66 8.81 8.61 11.43
C LYS A 66 7.79 9.73 11.60
N ASP A 67 6.85 9.88 10.66
CA ASP A 67 5.73 10.80 10.73
C ASP A 67 4.89 10.53 11.98
N SER A 68 4.63 11.59 12.75
CA SER A 68 3.94 11.49 14.04
C SER A 68 2.50 11.01 13.89
N ALA A 69 1.79 11.49 12.87
CA ALA A 69 0.41 11.10 12.62
C ALA A 69 0.32 9.63 12.20
N VAL A 70 1.27 9.15 11.39
CA VAL A 70 1.38 7.73 11.00
C VAL A 70 1.69 6.84 12.20
N LYS A 71 2.65 7.23 13.05
CA LYS A 71 2.96 6.52 14.31
C LYS A 71 1.73 6.41 15.20
N ASP A 72 0.98 7.48 15.36
CA ASP A 72 -0.17 7.50 16.26
C ASP A 72 -1.30 6.58 15.78
N TYR A 73 -1.50 6.47 14.47
CA TYR A 73 -2.43 5.48 13.92
C TYR A 73 -1.97 4.03 14.13
N ILE A 74 -0.67 3.75 13.97
CA ILE A 74 -0.14 2.43 14.29
C ILE A 74 -0.39 2.10 15.77
N LYS A 75 -0.07 3.04 16.66
CA LYS A 75 -0.29 2.87 18.10
C LYS A 75 -1.76 2.64 18.42
N SER A 76 -2.68 3.42 17.84
CA SER A 76 -4.11 3.23 18.06
C SER A 76 -4.60 1.86 17.58
N GLY A 77 -4.12 1.40 16.42
CA GLY A 77 -4.45 0.08 15.89
C GLY A 77 -3.80 -1.09 16.63
N ASN A 78 -2.81 -0.83 17.50
CA ASN A 78 -2.11 -1.82 18.32
C ASN A 78 -2.52 -1.80 19.80
N LYS A 79 -3.62 -1.12 20.14
CA LYS A 79 -4.19 -1.15 21.50
C LYS A 79 -4.91 -2.49 21.72
N GLY A 80 -4.19 -3.48 22.25
CA GLY A 80 -4.71 -4.79 22.65
C GLY A 80 -3.62 -5.77 23.06
N GLY A 81 -3.95 -6.84 23.79
CA GLY A 81 -3.02 -7.89 24.21
C GLY A 81 -2.65 -8.90 23.11
N GLY A 82 -3.09 -8.66 21.87
CA GLY A 82 -2.81 -9.51 20.71
C GLY A 82 -1.49 -9.22 20.02
N HIS A 83 -1.15 -10.06 19.03
CA HIS A 83 0.06 -9.92 18.22
C HIS A 83 0.12 -8.53 17.56
N LYS A 84 1.13 -7.73 17.91
CA LYS A 84 1.34 -6.40 17.32
C LYS A 84 1.85 -6.59 15.89
N GLY A 85 0.98 -6.37 14.92
CA GLY A 85 1.36 -6.39 13.50
C GLY A 85 2.41 -5.33 13.18
N THR A 86 3.30 -5.66 12.26
CA THR A 86 4.36 -4.75 11.76
C THR A 86 3.81 -3.63 10.86
N HIS A 87 2.56 -3.73 10.42
CA HIS A 87 1.88 -2.75 9.56
C HIS A 87 0.37 -2.72 9.85
N LYS A 88 -0.32 -1.65 9.43
CA LYS A 88 -1.80 -1.52 9.52
C LYS A 88 -2.40 -1.04 8.21
N ASN A 89 -3.43 -1.72 7.72
CA ASN A 89 -4.17 -1.31 6.51
C ASN A 89 -4.90 0.01 6.75
N ILE A 90 -4.71 0.96 5.84
CA ILE A 90 -5.40 2.25 5.78
C ILE A 90 -6.55 2.17 4.77
N ALA A 91 -6.24 1.69 3.56
CA ALA A 91 -7.19 1.58 2.45
C ALA A 91 -6.79 0.44 1.51
N GLU A 92 -7.73 0.02 0.68
CA GLU A 92 -7.53 -0.97 -0.37
C GLU A 92 -8.00 -0.41 -1.71
N ILE A 93 -7.17 -0.55 -2.74
CA ILE A 93 -7.45 -0.08 -4.10
C ILE A 93 -7.45 -1.30 -5.04
N PRO A 94 -8.63 -1.77 -5.47
CA PRO A 94 -8.70 -2.76 -6.55
C PRO A 94 -8.31 -2.09 -7.88
N PHE A 95 -7.58 -2.82 -8.72
CA PHE A 95 -7.21 -2.37 -10.05
C PHE A 95 -6.99 -3.54 -11.02
N ASP A 96 -7.03 -3.23 -12.32
CA ASP A 96 -6.69 -4.12 -13.41
C ASP A 96 -5.31 -3.72 -13.98
N ARG A 97 -4.41 -4.67 -14.12
CA ARG A 97 -3.05 -4.47 -14.63
C ARG A 97 -3.01 -4.12 -16.11
N THR A 98 -4.00 -4.54 -16.89
CA THR A 98 -4.06 -4.33 -18.35
C THR A 98 -4.52 -2.92 -18.73
N SER A 99 -5.22 -2.25 -17.81
CA SER A 99 -5.73 -0.89 -17.96
C SER A 99 -5.26 0.01 -16.81
N PHE A 100 -4.04 -0.24 -16.31
CA PHE A 100 -3.51 0.48 -15.16
C PHE A 100 -3.24 1.95 -15.49
N ASP A 101 -4.00 2.83 -14.86
CA ASP A 101 -3.80 4.27 -14.89
C ASP A 101 -3.00 4.71 -13.66
N VAL A 102 -1.75 5.12 -13.87
CA VAL A 102 -0.85 5.55 -12.80
C VAL A 102 -1.34 6.82 -12.10
N ASP A 103 -1.97 7.75 -12.82
CA ASP A 103 -2.37 9.04 -12.26
C ASP A 103 -3.64 8.90 -11.42
N ASP A 104 -4.62 8.12 -11.89
CA ASP A 104 -5.78 7.74 -11.07
C ASP A 104 -5.33 6.94 -9.83
N PHE A 105 -4.44 5.97 -10.00
CA PHE A 105 -3.97 5.14 -8.89
C PHE A 105 -3.22 5.96 -7.83
N THR A 106 -2.31 6.85 -8.25
CA THR A 106 -1.57 7.72 -7.32
C THR A 106 -2.48 8.76 -6.67
N SER A 107 -3.48 9.29 -7.37
CA SER A 107 -4.50 10.15 -6.77
C SER A 107 -5.29 9.41 -5.69
N LYS A 108 -5.66 8.14 -5.91
CA LYS A 108 -6.30 7.31 -4.87
C LYS A 108 -5.39 7.09 -3.66
N ILE A 109 -4.07 7.00 -3.84
CA ILE A 109 -3.10 6.95 -2.72
C ILE A 109 -3.14 8.26 -1.92
N GLU A 110 -3.02 9.40 -2.59
CA GLU A 110 -3.02 10.71 -1.91
C GLU A 110 -4.33 10.98 -1.15
N ASN A 111 -5.41 10.37 -1.61
CA ASN A 111 -6.75 10.51 -1.05
C ASN A 111 -7.15 9.34 -0.13
N ALA A 112 -6.24 8.39 0.16
CA ALA A 112 -6.52 7.19 0.94
C ALA A 112 -6.95 7.47 2.39
N ARG A 113 -6.71 8.70 2.85
CA ARG A 113 -7.10 9.16 4.18
C ARG A 113 -7.34 10.67 4.17
N LYS A 114 -8.56 11.05 3.81
CA LYS A 114 -9.08 12.42 3.95
C LYS A 114 -9.78 12.60 5.29
#